data_AF-A0A3C1NEU0-F1
#
_entry.id   AF-A0A3C1NEU0-F1
#
_cell.length_a   1.000
_cell.length_b   1.000
_cell.length_c   1.000
_cell.angle_alpha   90.00
_cell.angle_beta   90.00
_cell.angle_gamma   90.00
#
_symmetry.space_group_name_H-M   'P 1'
#
loop_
_entity.id
_entity.type
_entity.pdbx_description
1 polymer ?
#
loop_
_entity_poly.entity_id
_entity_poly.type
_entity_poly.pdbx_seq_one_letter_code
_entity_poly.pdbx_strand_id
1 'polypeptide(L)' 'AIGLNYVDVYSRTGLYPQPGFPFVPGMEGAGVVTAVGEGVRDLKVGRHVAYAGPIGAYAQERLIAADRVVKIPAGV' A
#
# COMPACT_ATOMS: atom_id res chain seq x y z
N ALA A 1 5.78 4.53 6.14
CA ALA A 1 6.77 4.89 5.11
C ALA A 1 6.29 4.39 3.75
N ILE A 2 6.64 5.08 2.66
CA ILE A 2 6.22 4.75 1.30
C ILE A 2 7.46 4.42 0.47
N GLY A 3 7.40 3.34 -0.30
CA GLY A 3 8.44 2.99 -1.27
C GLY A 3 8.30 3.84 -2.53
N LEU A 4 9.41 4.44 -2.95
CA LEU A 4 9.48 5.22 -4.19
C LEU A 4 10.31 4.44 -5.20
N ASN A 5 9.74 4.20 -6.37
CA ASN A 5 10.37 3.43 -7.44
C ASN A 5 10.30 4.20 -8.76
N TYR A 6 11.19 3.86 -9.70
CA TYR A 6 11.21 4.56 -11.00
C TYR A 6 9.94 4.30 -11.84
N VAL A 7 9.23 3.19 -11.60
CA VAL A 7 7.93 2.89 -12.22
C VAL A 7 6.84 3.94 -11.90
N ASP A 8 6.99 4.67 -10.79
CA ASP A 8 6.10 5.78 -10.45
C ASP A 8 6.25 6.94 -11.45
N VAL A 9 7.45 7.11 -12.02
CA VAL A 9 7.71 8.06 -13.12
C VAL A 9 6.97 7.60 -14.36
N TYR A 10 7.06 6.32 -14.74
CA TYR A 10 6.34 5.79 -15.91
C TYR A 10 4.83 5.98 -15.79
N SER A 11 4.27 5.82 -14.60
CA SER A 11 2.86 6.07 -14.33
C SER A 11 2.51 7.56 -14.44
N ARG A 12 3.37 8.45 -13.93
CA ARG A 12 3.16 9.91 -13.96
C ARG A 12 3.37 10.54 -15.34
N THR A 13 4.28 9.99 -16.16
CA THR A 13 4.52 10.46 -17.54
C THR A 13 3.52 9.88 -18.53
N GLY A 14 2.69 8.92 -18.12
CA GLY A 14 1.71 8.26 -18.97
C GLY A 14 2.27 7.11 -19.81
N LEU A 15 3.54 6.75 -19.64
CA LEU A 15 4.12 5.56 -20.28
C LEU A 15 3.41 4.29 -19.82
N TYR A 16 3.10 4.20 -18.52
CA TYR A 16 2.20 3.19 -17.95
C TYR A 16 0.85 3.84 -17.67
N PRO A 17 -0.12 3.68 -18.59
CA PRO A 17 -1.39 4.39 -18.51
C PRO A 17 -2.14 3.96 -17.25
N GLN A 18 -2.73 4.95 -16.59
CA GLN A 18 -3.57 4.74 -15.41
C GLN A 18 -5.05 4.77 -15.80
N PRO A 19 -5.93 4.08 -15.04
CA PRO A 19 -7.35 3.98 -15.40
C PRO A 19 -8.09 5.32 -15.53
N GLY A 20 -7.58 6.39 -14.91
CA GLY A 20 -8.14 7.73 -15.02
C GLY A 20 -7.37 8.75 -14.18
N PHE A 21 -7.72 10.04 -14.33
CA PHE A 21 -7.18 11.14 -13.55
C PHE A 21 -8.30 11.85 -12.74
N PRO A 22 -8.02 12.34 -11.52
CA PRO A 22 -6.76 12.17 -10.78
C PRO A 22 -6.57 10.72 -10.27
N PHE A 23 -5.32 10.29 -10.11
CA PHE A 23 -4.98 9.02 -9.45
C PHE A 23 -3.94 9.24 -8.35
N VAL A 24 -3.86 8.30 -7.40
CA VAL A 24 -2.88 8.30 -6.32
C VAL A 24 -1.70 7.38 -6.70
N PRO A 25 -0.47 7.89 -6.87
CA PRO A 25 0.69 7.06 -7.25
C PRO A 25 1.21 6.14 -6.14
N GLY A 26 2.25 5.37 -6.48
CA GLY A 26 2.97 4.49 -5.56
C GLY A 26 2.32 3.13 -5.38
N MET A 27 3.15 2.10 -5.24
CA MET A 27 2.71 0.70 -5.12
C MET A 27 3.24 0.01 -3.85
N GLU A 28 4.03 0.70 -3.04
CA GLU A 28 4.72 0.12 -1.89
C GLU A 28 4.54 0.97 -0.65
N GLY A 29 4.28 0.32 0.48
CA GLY A 29 4.14 1.01 1.75
C GLY A 29 4.34 0.10 2.95
N ALA A 30 4.72 0.72 4.05
CA ALA A 30 4.83 0.11 5.37
C ALA A 30 4.16 1.02 6.40
N GLY A 31 3.39 0.43 7.31
CA GLY A 31 2.63 1.17 8.31
C GLY A 31 2.04 0.27 9.37
N VAL A 32 1.08 0.82 10.11
CA VAL A 32 0.37 0.11 11.17
C VAL A 32 -1.08 -0.11 10.76
N VAL A 33 -1.63 -1.27 11.08
CA VAL A 33 -3.06 -1.55 10.91
C VAL A 33 -3.84 -0.69 11.91
N THR A 34 -4.67 0.23 11.42
CA THR A 34 -5.54 1.09 12.25
C THR A 34 -6.97 0.54 12.39
N ALA A 35 -7.44 -0.20 11.39
CA ALA A 35 -8.73 -0.88 11.39
C ALA A 35 -8.65 -2.19 10.59
N VAL A 36 -9.59 -3.11 10.85
CA VAL A 36 -9.69 -4.41 10.17
C VAL A 36 -11.14 -4.61 9.73
N GLY A 37 -11.34 -5.02 8.48
CA GLY A 37 -12.67 -5.30 7.93
C GLY A 37 -13.29 -6.58 8.48
N GLU A 38 -14.62 -6.71 8.33
CA GLU A 38 -15.34 -7.91 8.73
C GLU A 38 -14.78 -9.17 8.03
N GLY A 39 -14.67 -10.27 8.78
CA GLY A 39 -14.18 -11.56 8.27
C GLY A 39 -12.66 -11.70 8.17
N VAL A 40 -11.88 -10.63 8.34
CA VAL A 40 -10.42 -10.72 8.37
C VAL A 40 -9.95 -11.24 9.75
N ARG A 41 -9.29 -12.40 9.76
CA ARG A 41 -8.87 -13.09 11.00
C ARG A 41 -7.38 -12.99 11.30
N ASP A 42 -6.56 -12.83 10.27
CA ASP A 42 -5.09 -12.99 10.36
C ASP A 42 -4.32 -11.67 10.59
N LEU A 43 -5.05 -10.56 10.69
CA LEU A 43 -4.54 -9.21 10.97
C LEU A 43 -5.19 -8.65 12.23
N LYS A 44 -4.46 -7.77 12.93
CA LYS A 44 -4.91 -7.10 14.15
C LYS A 44 -4.48 -5.64 14.12
N VAL A 45 -5.30 -4.77 14.68
CA VAL A 45 -4.95 -3.36 14.94
C VAL A 45 -3.64 -3.28 15.74
N GLY A 46 -2.79 -2.31 15.41
CA GLY A 46 -1.46 -2.14 15.99
C GLY A 46 -0.37 -3.01 15.36
N ARG A 47 -0.72 -3.93 14.44
CA ARG A 47 0.28 -4.73 13.73
C ARG A 47 1.02 -3.88 12.69
N HIS A 48 2.35 -3.95 12.70
CA HIS A 48 3.18 -3.43 11.62
C HIS A 48 3.13 -4.34 10.40
N VAL A 49 2.84 -3.75 9.24
CA VAL A 49 2.67 -4.45 7.97
C VAL A 49 3.32 -3.69 6.83
N ALA A 50 3.74 -4.42 5.80
CA ALA A 50 4.21 -3.88 4.53
C ALA A 50 3.46 -4.50 3.35
N TYR A 51 3.48 -3.85 2.20
CA TYR A 51 2.95 -4.37 0.95
C TYR A 51 3.72 -3.83 -0.25
N ALA A 52 3.60 -4.54 -1.37
CA ALA A 52 4.09 -4.14 -2.68
C ALA A 52 3.09 -4.57 -3.77
N GLY A 53 2.89 -3.71 -4.79
CA GLY A 53 2.10 -3.99 -5.98
C GLY A 53 0.84 -3.12 -6.14
N PRO A 54 -0.13 -3.13 -5.21
CA PRO A 54 -1.35 -2.34 -5.37
C PRO A 54 -1.10 -0.82 -5.41
N ILE A 55 -1.52 -0.16 -6.50
CA ILE A 55 -1.42 1.29 -6.65
C ILE A 55 -2.20 2.04 -5.57
N GLY A 56 -1.76 3.26 -5.25
CA GLY A 56 -2.39 4.16 -4.27
C GLY A 56 -1.62 4.34 -2.98
N ALA A 57 -0.30 4.09 -2.97
CA ALA A 57 0.50 4.17 -1.76
C ALA A 57 0.78 5.60 -1.28
N TYR A 58 0.73 6.60 -2.15
CA TYR A 58 1.06 7.99 -1.83
C TYR A 58 -0.10 8.68 -1.10
N ALA A 59 -0.48 8.13 0.05
CA ALA A 59 -1.56 8.57 0.91
C ALA A 59 -1.17 8.40 2.40
N GLN A 60 -1.83 9.13 3.28
CA GLN A 60 -1.62 9.00 4.73
C GLN A 60 -2.22 7.70 5.27
N GLU A 61 -3.40 7.32 4.75
CA GLU A 61 -4.10 6.09 5.07
C GLU A 61 -4.71 5.52 3.78
N ARG A 62 -4.89 4.19 3.72
CA ARG A 62 -5.56 3.53 2.60
C ARG A 62 -6.24 2.24 3.04
N LEU A 63 -7.21 1.82 2.24
CA LEU A 63 -7.71 0.44 2.27
C LEU A 63 -6.80 -0.45 1.42
N ILE A 64 -6.58 -1.67 1.91
CA ILE A 64 -5.84 -2.71 1.21
C ILE A 64 -6.41 -4.07 1.61
N ALA A 65 -6.47 -5.00 0.65
CA ALA A 65 -6.92 -6.36 0.92
C ALA A 65 -5.97 -7.06 1.88
N ALA A 66 -6.51 -7.83 2.83
CA ALA A 66 -5.74 -8.45 3.90
C ALA A 66 -4.69 -9.45 3.39
N ASP A 67 -4.91 -10.05 2.23
CA ASP A 67 -4.01 -10.98 1.55
C ASP A 67 -2.87 -10.29 0.78
N ARG A 68 -2.89 -8.95 0.70
CA ARG A 68 -1.86 -8.13 0.04
C ARG A 68 -0.83 -7.54 0.99
N VAL A 69 -0.92 -7.84 2.28
CA VAL A 69 0.03 -7.35 3.28
C VAL A 69 0.82 -8.49 3.89
N VAL A 70 2.05 -8.19 4.30
CA VAL A 70 2.91 -9.08 5.08
C VAL A 70 3.23 -8.45 6.43
N LYS A 71 3.38 -9.29 7.45
CA LYS A 71 3.76 -8.85 8.81
C LYS A 71 5.23 -8.43 8.80
N ILE A 72 5.54 -7.28 9.37
CA ILE A 72 6.92 -6.84 9.59
C ILE A 72 7.44 -7.50 10.88
N PRO A 73 8.61 -8.16 10.87
CA PRO A 73 9.24 -8.68 12.08
C PRO A 73 9.56 -7.58 13.11
N ALA A 74 9.61 -7.94 14.39
CA ALA A 74 10.02 -7.00 15.42
C ALA A 74 11.47 -6.55 15.20
N GLY A 75 11.75 -5.26 15.38
CA GLY A 75 13.09 -4.68 15.24
C GLY A 75 13.46 -4.27 13.80
N VAL A 76 12.51 -4.33 12.86
CA VAL A 76 12.59 -3.73 11.52
C VAL A 76 11.76 -2.45 11.48
#